data_AF-A0A3Q9V962-F1
#
_entry.id   AF-A0A3Q9V962-F1
#
_cell.length_a   1.000
_cell.length_b   1.000
_cell.length_c   1.000
_cell.angle_alpha   90.00
_cell.angle_beta   90.00
_cell.angle_gamma   90.00
#
_symmetry.space_group_name_H-M   'P 1'
#
loop_
_entity.id
_entity.type
_entity.pdbx_description
1 polymer ?
#
loop_
_entity_poly.entity_id
_entity_poly.type
_entity_poly.pdbx_seq_one_letter_code
_entity_poly.pdbx_strand_id
1 'polypeptide(L)'
;MKKTKKLLLTLTGLSIPFATSISLVSCGNKEAYNEFAKDFVLGAKGRENYNKDTKTLDLSKEKIKVIPQGAFSYAALSELLIKAISPNNKDGVLTPPAGIINQLTKQINIEKIILPKSLEIIEEGAFLGLGLKEITFDIASNKLIKIKKDAFANNLLQAVVLPSSIKEIEEGAFWNNQINSINLDDLKDLKKLSVGVLAKNRLTTINLNNINTIEESALALNKFVNLELHDKISNASEKLFFYEGQQNSQVVNLKVNNQKLKEFLQNALKNNNNLHYKIVD
;
A
#
# COMPACT_ATOMS: atom_id res chain seq x y z
N MET A 1 4.38 75.75 -1.34
CA MET A 1 5.34 74.65 -1.07
C MET A 1 4.74 73.68 -0.06
N LYS A 2 4.09 72.61 -0.52
CA LYS A 2 3.64 71.48 0.33
C LYS A 2 4.34 70.23 -0.19
N LYS A 3 5.29 69.69 0.58
CA LYS A 3 6.05 68.47 0.26
C LYS A 3 5.22 67.25 0.63
N THR A 4 4.69 66.55 -0.36
CA THR A 4 4.09 65.22 -0.19
C THR A 4 5.20 64.19 -0.04
N LYS A 5 5.31 63.59 1.15
CA LYS A 5 6.19 62.44 1.41
C LYS A 5 5.60 61.21 0.72
N LYS A 6 6.30 60.66 -0.27
CA LYS A 6 6.00 59.34 -0.84
C LYS A 6 6.45 58.27 0.16
N LEU A 7 5.48 57.49 0.65
CA LEU A 7 5.69 56.30 1.46
C LEU A 7 6.17 55.18 0.54
N LEU A 8 7.45 54.82 0.59
CA LEU A 8 7.96 53.59 -0.04
C LEU A 8 7.61 52.41 0.86
N LEU A 9 6.61 51.63 0.46
CA LEU A 9 6.39 50.28 0.97
C LEU A 9 7.40 49.35 0.28
N THR A 10 8.47 49.00 0.99
CA THR A 10 9.38 47.93 0.58
C THR A 10 8.65 46.60 0.76
N LEU A 11 8.17 46.02 -0.35
CA LEU A 11 7.82 44.60 -0.41
C LEU A 11 9.10 43.80 -0.13
N THR A 12 9.26 43.31 1.10
CA THR A 12 10.21 42.23 1.36
C THR A 12 9.69 41.00 0.63
N GLY A 13 10.31 40.68 -0.50
CA GLY A 13 10.08 39.44 -1.22
C GLY A 13 10.37 38.27 -0.29
N LEU A 14 9.31 37.61 0.17
CA LEU A 14 9.39 36.24 0.66
C LEU A 14 9.79 35.39 -0.54
N SER A 15 11.10 35.15 -0.67
CA SER A 15 11.61 34.06 -1.50
C SER A 15 11.16 32.77 -0.83
N ILE A 16 9.98 32.30 -1.23
CA ILE A 16 9.57 30.92 -0.97
C ILE A 16 10.62 30.06 -1.66
N PRO A 17 11.41 29.23 -0.95
CA PRO A 17 12.23 28.26 -1.64
C PRO A 17 11.25 27.34 -2.37
N PHE A 18 11.33 27.37 -3.70
CA PHE A 18 10.70 26.38 -4.57
C PHE A 18 11.18 25.01 -4.08
N ALA A 19 10.36 24.34 -3.28
CA ALA A 19 10.43 22.90 -3.19
C ALA A 19 10.06 22.42 -4.59
N THR A 20 11.04 21.91 -5.33
CA THR A 20 10.79 21.11 -6.52
C THR A 20 10.11 19.81 -6.08
N SER A 21 8.83 19.92 -5.73
CA SER A 21 7.91 18.81 -5.81
C SER A 21 7.91 18.37 -7.27
N ILE A 22 8.63 17.31 -7.59
CA ILE A 22 8.40 16.60 -8.84
C ILE A 22 7.06 15.89 -8.67
N SER A 23 6.00 16.64 -8.94
CA SER A 23 4.73 16.13 -9.42
C SER A 23 4.85 16.06 -10.94
N LEU A 24 5.16 14.88 -11.46
CA LEU A 24 4.92 14.51 -12.86
C LEU A 24 4.30 13.11 -12.84
N VAL A 25 2.97 13.06 -12.84
CA VAL A 25 2.11 12.92 -14.02
C VAL A 25 2.05 11.47 -14.47
N SER A 26 0.93 10.87 -14.09
CA SER A 26 0.30 9.73 -14.74
C SER A 26 0.17 9.98 -16.25
N CYS A 27 0.34 8.88 -17.01
CA CYS A 27 0.18 8.73 -18.46
C CYS A 27 1.42 9.06 -19.32
N GLY A 28 2.07 7.98 -19.78
CA GLY A 28 2.81 8.00 -21.05
C GLY A 28 4.28 8.38 -20.95
N ASN A 29 5.09 7.60 -20.25
CA ASN A 29 6.45 7.19 -20.64
C ASN A 29 6.99 6.25 -19.56
N LYS A 30 7.27 4.99 -19.92
CA LYS A 30 7.68 3.91 -19.00
C LYS A 30 9.03 4.13 -18.28
N GLU A 31 9.67 5.29 -18.43
CA GLU A 31 11.07 5.51 -18.04
C GLU A 31 11.28 6.38 -16.77
N ALA A 32 10.26 6.99 -16.16
CA ALA A 32 10.47 7.94 -15.05
C ALA A 32 10.38 7.37 -13.62
N TYR A 33 9.87 6.15 -13.40
CA TYR A 33 9.69 5.58 -12.04
C TYR A 33 10.86 4.71 -11.59
N ASN A 34 11.54 4.07 -12.53
CA ASN A 34 12.67 3.17 -12.26
C ASN A 34 13.90 3.94 -11.76
N GLU A 35 14.08 5.20 -12.16
CA GLU A 35 15.19 6.03 -11.67
C GLU A 35 15.08 6.35 -10.17
N PHE A 36 13.87 6.41 -9.60
CA PHE A 36 13.71 6.63 -8.17
C PHE A 36 14.34 5.50 -7.34
N ALA A 37 14.00 4.25 -7.66
CA ALA A 37 14.50 3.10 -6.90
C ALA A 37 15.96 2.76 -7.22
N LYS A 38 16.46 3.14 -8.40
CA LYS A 38 17.84 2.88 -8.84
C LYS A 38 18.89 3.29 -7.82
N ASP A 39 18.78 4.48 -7.22
CA ASP A 39 19.76 4.92 -6.22
C ASP A 39 19.69 4.08 -4.92
N PHE A 40 18.50 3.59 -4.56
CA PHE A 40 18.29 2.74 -3.39
C PHE A 40 18.67 1.28 -3.60
N VAL A 41 18.73 0.79 -4.83
CA VAL A 41 19.03 -0.62 -5.12
C VAL A 41 20.36 -0.86 -5.83
N LEU A 42 20.88 0.14 -6.55
CA LEU A 42 22.10 0.07 -7.35
C LEU A 42 23.08 1.22 -7.06
N GLY A 43 22.66 2.22 -6.27
CA GLY A 43 23.39 3.45 -6.00
C GLY A 43 23.91 3.61 -4.57
N ALA A 44 24.29 4.84 -4.24
CA ALA A 44 24.93 5.18 -2.97
C ALA A 44 23.95 5.06 -1.81
N LYS A 45 22.71 5.52 -1.98
CA LYS A 45 21.69 5.41 -0.94
C LYS A 45 21.40 3.98 -0.57
N GLY A 46 21.42 3.06 -1.53
CA GLY A 46 21.31 1.65 -1.23
C GLY A 46 22.42 1.18 -0.28
N ARG A 47 23.66 1.63 -0.49
CA ARG A 47 24.81 1.17 0.31
C ARG A 47 24.74 1.70 1.73
N GLU A 48 24.16 2.87 1.91
CA GLU A 48 23.95 3.51 3.20
C GLU A 48 22.77 2.91 3.97
N ASN A 49 21.73 2.46 3.26
CA ASN A 49 20.44 2.11 3.86
C ASN A 49 20.10 0.61 3.80
N TYR A 50 20.84 -0.22 3.06
CA TYR A 50 20.57 -1.66 2.97
C TYR A 50 21.43 -2.46 3.95
N ASN A 51 20.77 -3.27 4.78
CA ASN A 51 21.41 -4.27 5.61
C ASN A 51 21.26 -5.66 4.97
N LYS A 52 22.38 -6.28 4.59
CA LYS A 52 22.42 -7.58 3.91
C LYS A 52 22.03 -8.77 4.80
N ASP A 53 22.30 -8.68 6.10
CA ASP A 53 22.08 -9.79 7.03
C ASP A 53 20.59 -9.90 7.37
N THR A 54 19.92 -8.76 7.49
CA THR A 54 18.47 -8.68 7.73
C THR A 54 17.64 -8.44 6.47
N LYS A 55 18.30 -8.28 5.31
CA LYS A 55 17.70 -7.96 4.00
C LYS A 55 16.74 -6.77 4.08
N THR A 56 17.12 -5.77 4.89
CA THR A 56 16.28 -4.61 5.20
C THR A 56 16.76 -3.40 4.43
N LEU A 57 15.85 -2.72 3.73
CA LEU A 57 16.07 -1.37 3.21
C LEU A 57 15.46 -0.35 4.16
N ASP A 58 16.31 0.38 4.88
CA ASP A 58 15.90 1.38 5.87
C ASP A 58 15.79 2.77 5.24
N LEU A 59 14.57 3.22 4.93
CA LEU A 59 14.31 4.54 4.40
C LEU A 59 13.94 5.55 5.49
N SER A 60 14.05 5.20 6.78
CA SER A 60 13.55 6.02 7.90
C SER A 60 14.19 7.41 7.98
N LYS A 61 15.45 7.54 7.53
CA LYS A 61 16.23 8.80 7.52
C LYS A 61 15.99 9.65 6.28
N GLU A 62 15.38 9.07 5.24
CA GLU A 62 15.13 9.77 3.99
C GLU A 62 13.96 10.75 4.12
N LYS A 63 14.04 11.85 3.37
CA LYS A 63 12.97 12.86 3.31
C LYS A 63 12.06 12.61 2.11
N ILE A 64 11.51 11.41 2.04
CA ILE A 64 10.60 11.00 0.96
C ILE A 64 9.16 11.28 1.38
N LYS A 65 8.41 11.97 0.52
CA LYS A 65 6.98 12.21 0.70
C LYS A 65 6.10 11.24 -0.09
N VAL A 66 6.58 10.80 -1.25
CA VAL A 66 5.85 9.91 -2.14
C VAL A 66 6.79 8.83 -2.61
N ILE A 67 6.36 7.57 -2.48
CA ILE A 67 7.02 6.46 -3.17
C ILE A 67 6.29 6.29 -4.49
N PRO A 68 6.97 6.51 -5.64
CA PRO A 68 6.30 6.53 -6.95
C PRO A 68 5.70 5.19 -7.38
N GLN A 69 4.83 5.27 -8.39
CA GLN A 69 4.16 4.11 -8.96
C GLN A 69 5.17 3.06 -9.39
N GLY A 70 4.97 1.82 -8.97
CA GLY A 70 5.81 0.69 -9.36
C GLY A 70 7.28 0.77 -8.94
N ALA A 71 7.70 1.78 -8.17
CA ALA A 71 9.12 2.11 -7.98
C ALA A 71 9.98 0.92 -7.52
N PHE A 72 9.48 0.16 -6.55
CA PHE A 72 10.13 -1.06 -6.03
C PHE A 72 9.35 -2.33 -6.41
N SER A 73 8.50 -2.28 -7.43
CA SER A 73 7.82 -3.49 -7.91
C SER A 73 8.84 -4.50 -8.42
N TYR A 74 8.48 -5.79 -8.36
CA TYR A 74 9.29 -6.87 -8.93
C TYR A 74 9.69 -6.57 -10.39
N ALA A 75 8.73 -6.13 -11.21
CA ALA A 75 8.96 -5.85 -12.62
C ALA A 75 9.96 -4.71 -12.81
N ALA A 76 9.78 -3.59 -12.09
CA ALA A 76 10.68 -2.43 -12.16
C ALA A 76 12.11 -2.79 -11.75
N LEU A 77 12.28 -3.48 -10.63
CA LEU A 77 13.59 -3.85 -10.13
C LEU A 77 14.27 -4.92 -11.00
N SER A 78 13.49 -5.83 -11.59
CA SER A 78 14.01 -6.81 -12.56
C SER A 78 14.52 -6.11 -13.83
N GLU A 79 13.77 -5.14 -14.35
CA GLU A 79 14.18 -4.34 -15.50
C GLU A 79 15.45 -3.53 -15.21
N LEU A 80 15.51 -2.87 -14.04
CA LEU A 80 16.70 -2.15 -13.60
C LEU A 80 17.93 -3.04 -13.53
N LEU A 81 17.80 -4.23 -12.95
CA LEU A 81 18.90 -5.17 -12.84
C LEU A 81 19.38 -5.67 -14.21
N ILE A 82 18.47 -5.96 -15.13
CA ILE A 82 18.81 -6.36 -16.51
C ILE A 82 19.58 -5.24 -17.22
N LYS A 83 19.12 -3.99 -17.11
CA LYS A 83 19.84 -2.83 -17.67
C LYS A 83 21.21 -2.67 -17.03
N ALA A 84 21.29 -2.84 -15.71
CA ALA A 84 22.52 -2.69 -14.95
C ALA A 84 23.63 -3.65 -15.37
N ILE A 85 23.28 -4.91 -15.66
CA ILE A 85 24.23 -5.96 -16.06
C ILE A 85 24.44 -6.05 -17.58
N SER A 86 23.76 -5.21 -18.36
CA SER A 86 23.89 -5.20 -19.82
C SER A 86 25.28 -4.74 -20.25
N PRO A 87 25.93 -5.40 -21.23
CA PRO A 87 27.27 -5.03 -21.69
C PRO A 87 27.34 -3.63 -22.34
N ASN A 88 26.19 -3.09 -22.77
CA ASN A 88 26.08 -1.76 -23.37
C ASN A 88 25.69 -0.67 -22.37
N ASN A 89 25.69 -0.97 -21.07
CA ASN A 89 25.31 -0.01 -20.05
C ASN A 89 26.29 1.17 -20.03
N LYS A 90 25.77 2.37 -20.30
CA LYS A 90 26.54 3.64 -20.27
C LYS A 90 26.45 4.35 -18.92
N ASP A 91 25.57 3.90 -18.04
CA ASP A 91 25.59 4.34 -16.64
C ASP A 91 26.90 3.81 -16.06
N GLY A 92 27.75 4.70 -15.55
CA GLY A 92 29.06 4.35 -14.99
C GLY A 92 28.98 3.21 -13.96
N VAL A 93 30.13 2.71 -13.49
CA VAL A 93 30.23 1.51 -12.63
C VAL A 93 29.15 1.50 -11.53
N LEU A 94 28.08 0.74 -11.77
CA LEU A 94 27.03 0.52 -10.78
C LEU A 94 27.63 -0.26 -9.63
N THR A 95 27.42 0.22 -8.42
CA THR A 95 28.03 -0.31 -7.21
C THR A 95 26.92 -0.74 -6.26
N PRO A 96 26.18 -1.82 -6.61
CA PRO A 96 25.05 -2.25 -5.81
C PRO A 96 25.50 -2.58 -4.38
N PRO A 97 24.64 -2.35 -3.38
CA PRO A 97 24.89 -2.77 -2.01
C PRO A 97 25.26 -4.25 -1.92
N ALA A 98 26.25 -4.57 -1.08
CA ALA A 98 26.69 -5.94 -0.91
C ALA A 98 25.51 -6.83 -0.48
N GLY A 99 25.30 -7.95 -1.19
CA GLY A 99 24.25 -8.92 -0.88
C GLY A 99 22.82 -8.55 -1.31
N ILE A 100 22.60 -7.35 -1.87
CA ILE A 100 21.26 -6.93 -2.32
C ILE A 100 20.82 -7.68 -3.58
N ILE A 101 21.75 -8.11 -4.43
CA ILE A 101 21.45 -8.94 -5.59
C ILE A 101 21.63 -10.40 -5.18
N ASN A 102 20.54 -11.16 -5.21
CA ASN A 102 20.63 -12.61 -5.08
C ASN A 102 21.27 -13.19 -6.35
N GLN A 103 22.46 -13.77 -6.22
CA GLN A 103 23.22 -14.28 -7.36
C GLN A 103 22.58 -15.49 -8.04
N LEU A 104 21.80 -16.28 -7.30
CA LEU A 104 21.12 -17.48 -7.80
C LEU A 104 19.85 -17.11 -8.55
N THR A 105 19.02 -16.26 -7.97
CA THR A 105 17.72 -15.88 -8.57
C THR A 105 17.82 -14.70 -9.53
N LYS A 106 18.95 -13.97 -9.52
CA LYS A 106 19.14 -12.71 -10.26
C LYS A 106 18.04 -11.70 -9.96
N GLN A 107 17.72 -11.53 -8.68
CA GLN A 107 16.68 -10.61 -8.20
C GLN A 107 17.21 -9.71 -7.09
N ILE A 108 16.57 -8.55 -6.92
CA ILE A 108 16.79 -7.68 -5.76
C ILE A 108 16.17 -8.34 -4.52
N ASN A 109 16.97 -8.48 -3.47
CA ASN A 109 16.69 -9.23 -2.26
C ASN A 109 16.38 -8.27 -1.09
N ILE A 110 15.16 -7.74 -1.08
CA ILE A 110 14.64 -6.90 0.00
C ILE A 110 13.45 -7.64 0.61
N GLU A 111 13.57 -8.05 1.87
CA GLU A 111 12.50 -8.74 2.60
C GLU A 111 11.80 -7.81 3.61
N LYS A 112 12.45 -6.70 3.99
CA LYS A 112 11.90 -5.72 4.94
C LYS A 112 12.15 -4.29 4.46
N ILE A 113 11.16 -3.43 4.64
CA ILE A 113 11.31 -1.99 4.41
C ILE A 113 10.87 -1.20 5.64
N ILE A 114 11.72 -0.26 6.07
CA ILE A 114 11.37 0.74 7.09
C ILE A 114 11.05 2.04 6.36
N LEU A 115 9.81 2.49 6.46
CA LEU A 115 9.31 3.64 5.70
C LEU A 115 9.56 4.97 6.43
N PRO A 116 9.84 6.07 5.68
CA PRO A 116 10.15 7.36 6.28
C PRO A 116 8.96 7.98 6.98
N LYS A 117 9.22 8.67 8.09
CA LYS A 117 8.18 9.43 8.82
C LYS A 117 7.55 10.56 8.00
N SER A 118 8.27 11.07 6.99
CA SER A 118 7.77 12.12 6.08
C SER A 118 6.87 11.58 4.97
N LEU A 119 6.70 10.27 4.86
CA LEU A 119 5.92 9.65 3.80
C LEU A 119 4.45 10.06 3.92
N GLU A 120 3.87 10.54 2.83
CA GLU A 120 2.48 11.01 2.74
C GLU A 120 1.66 10.06 1.84
N ILE A 121 2.26 9.50 0.77
CA ILE A 121 1.58 8.66 -0.22
C ILE A 121 2.47 7.50 -0.67
N ILE A 122 1.88 6.31 -0.79
CA ILE A 122 2.45 5.17 -1.52
C ILE A 122 1.61 4.96 -2.77
N GLU A 123 2.24 5.17 -3.93
CA GLU A 123 1.57 5.11 -5.24
C GLU A 123 1.30 3.67 -5.70
N GLU A 124 0.56 3.57 -6.80
CA GLU A 124 0.07 2.31 -7.34
C GLU A 124 1.21 1.29 -7.57
N GLY A 125 1.02 0.07 -7.07
CA GLY A 125 1.96 -1.03 -7.27
C GLY A 125 3.39 -0.76 -6.77
N ALA A 126 3.62 0.25 -5.92
CA ALA A 126 4.96 0.68 -5.49
C ALA A 126 5.87 -0.46 -5.01
N PHE A 127 5.31 -1.48 -4.35
CA PHE A 127 6.01 -2.66 -3.86
C PHE A 127 5.40 -3.97 -4.37
N LEU A 128 4.71 -3.93 -5.50
CA LEU A 128 4.02 -5.09 -6.08
C LEU A 128 4.98 -6.25 -6.31
N GLY A 129 4.70 -7.40 -5.70
CA GLY A 129 5.41 -8.65 -5.97
C GLY A 129 6.86 -8.71 -5.45
N LEU A 130 7.30 -7.76 -4.62
CA LEU A 130 8.71 -7.66 -4.21
C LEU A 130 9.17 -8.79 -3.28
N GLY A 131 8.24 -9.54 -2.67
CA GLY A 131 8.55 -10.60 -1.72
C GLY A 131 8.75 -10.09 -0.29
N LEU A 132 8.23 -8.90 0.03
CA LEU A 132 8.31 -8.32 1.36
C LEU A 132 7.64 -9.21 2.41
N LYS A 133 8.34 -9.46 3.50
CA LYS A 133 7.84 -10.17 4.69
C LYS A 133 7.42 -9.20 5.79
N GLU A 134 8.01 -8.01 5.83
CA GLU A 134 7.74 -7.00 6.84
C GLU A 134 7.80 -5.58 6.25
N ILE A 135 6.88 -4.71 6.72
CA ILE A 135 6.97 -3.26 6.55
C ILE A 135 6.84 -2.60 7.91
N THR A 136 7.63 -1.55 8.15
CA THR A 136 7.60 -0.79 9.40
C THR A 136 7.36 0.68 9.12
N PHE A 137 6.53 1.29 9.94
CA PHE A 137 6.27 2.74 9.96
C PHE A 137 6.69 3.31 11.32
N ASP A 138 7.13 4.56 11.36
CA ASP A 138 7.14 5.32 12.61
C ASP A 138 5.69 5.64 13.01
N ILE A 139 5.13 4.89 13.96
CA ILE A 139 3.72 5.00 14.37
C ILE A 139 3.45 6.30 15.16
N ALA A 140 4.46 6.91 15.78
CA ALA A 140 4.27 8.08 16.63
C ALA A 140 4.15 9.39 15.83
N SER A 141 4.78 9.45 14.64
CA SER A 141 4.88 10.70 13.88
C SER A 141 4.67 10.57 12.37
N ASN A 142 4.07 9.46 11.92
CA ASN A 142 3.83 9.25 10.48
C ASN A 142 2.89 10.29 9.86
N LYS A 143 3.13 10.59 8.58
CA LYS A 143 2.27 11.46 7.76
C LYS A 143 1.54 10.72 6.65
N LEU A 144 1.58 9.38 6.62
CA LEU A 144 1.01 8.59 5.54
C LEU A 144 -0.50 8.71 5.55
N ILE A 145 -1.05 9.27 4.48
CA ILE A 145 -2.49 9.53 4.33
C ILE A 145 -3.12 8.48 3.42
N LYS A 146 -2.39 8.01 2.39
CA LYS A 146 -2.94 7.19 1.32
C LYS A 146 -2.02 6.04 0.90
N ILE A 147 -2.58 4.85 0.79
CA ILE A 147 -1.98 3.68 0.16
C ILE A 147 -2.80 3.35 -1.09
N LYS A 148 -2.19 3.49 -2.27
CA LYS A 148 -2.88 3.32 -3.54
C LYS A 148 -3.01 1.87 -3.98
N LYS A 149 -3.73 1.70 -5.10
CA LYS A 149 -4.02 0.41 -5.71
C LYS A 149 -2.81 -0.51 -5.80
N ASP A 150 -2.97 -1.75 -5.37
CA ASP A 150 -1.97 -2.82 -5.46
C ASP A 150 -0.59 -2.53 -4.81
N ALA A 151 -0.47 -1.46 -4.01
CA ALA A 151 0.81 -0.97 -3.51
C ALA A 151 1.68 -2.03 -2.82
N PHE A 152 1.07 -2.96 -2.08
CA PHE A 152 1.72 -4.09 -1.41
C PHE A 152 1.17 -5.45 -1.86
N ALA A 153 0.51 -5.52 -3.01
CA ALA A 153 -0.04 -6.77 -3.50
C ALA A 153 1.06 -7.80 -3.83
N ASN A 154 0.72 -9.10 -3.75
CA ASN A 154 1.62 -10.23 -4.06
C ASN A 154 2.92 -10.27 -3.23
N ASN A 155 2.87 -9.88 -1.96
CA ASN A 155 4.00 -10.00 -1.05
C ASN A 155 3.82 -11.18 -0.08
N LEU A 156 4.67 -11.27 0.93
CA LEU A 156 4.67 -12.31 1.96
C LEU A 156 4.43 -11.71 3.36
N LEU A 157 3.76 -10.55 3.44
CA LEU A 157 3.51 -9.83 4.68
C LEU A 157 2.68 -10.69 5.64
N GLN A 158 3.11 -10.83 6.89
CA GLN A 158 2.41 -11.65 7.90
C GLN A 158 1.58 -10.82 8.88
N ALA A 159 2.04 -9.62 9.20
CA ALA A 159 1.34 -8.64 10.04
C ALA A 159 1.63 -7.24 9.49
N VAL A 160 0.65 -6.34 9.62
CA VAL A 160 0.79 -4.95 9.21
C VAL A 160 0.26 -4.05 10.31
N VAL A 161 1.13 -3.19 10.84
CA VAL A 161 0.76 -2.13 11.78
C VAL A 161 0.71 -0.82 11.00
N LEU A 162 -0.50 -0.29 10.82
CA LEU A 162 -0.75 0.90 10.02
C LEU A 162 -0.75 2.17 10.90
N PRO A 163 -0.14 3.28 10.45
CA PRO A 163 -0.23 4.54 11.18
C PRO A 163 -1.66 5.12 11.16
N SER A 164 -2.08 5.71 12.27
CA SER A 164 -3.43 6.27 12.47
C SER A 164 -3.78 7.44 11.55
N SER A 165 -2.79 8.02 10.87
CA SER A 165 -2.95 9.09 9.88
C SER A 165 -3.60 8.64 8.57
N ILE A 166 -3.67 7.33 8.31
CA ILE A 166 -4.22 6.80 7.06
C ILE A 166 -5.71 7.10 6.95
N LYS A 167 -6.10 7.66 5.81
CA LYS A 167 -7.48 7.97 5.45
C LYS A 167 -8.01 7.05 4.36
N GLU A 168 -7.12 6.54 3.51
CA GLU A 168 -7.51 5.79 2.32
C GLU A 168 -6.56 4.63 2.02
N ILE A 169 -7.14 3.46 1.79
CA ILE A 169 -6.48 2.26 1.29
C ILE A 169 -7.28 1.77 0.09
N GLU A 170 -6.67 1.84 -1.08
CA GLU A 170 -7.34 1.61 -2.35
C GLU A 170 -7.37 0.11 -2.72
N GLU A 171 -7.95 -0.17 -3.89
CA GLU A 171 -8.18 -1.51 -4.43
C GLU A 171 -6.93 -2.40 -4.35
N GLY A 172 -7.11 -3.63 -3.85
CA GLY A 172 -6.06 -4.64 -3.88
C GLY A 172 -4.77 -4.30 -3.11
N ALA A 173 -4.71 -3.21 -2.35
CA ALA A 173 -3.46 -2.71 -1.77
C ALA A 173 -2.69 -3.77 -0.96
N PHE A 174 -3.37 -4.69 -0.29
CA PHE A 174 -2.76 -5.83 0.44
C PHE A 174 -3.18 -7.20 -0.11
N TRP A 175 -3.65 -7.25 -1.36
CA TRP A 175 -4.09 -8.49 -2.00
C TRP A 175 -2.96 -9.54 -2.08
N ASN A 176 -3.31 -10.81 -1.86
CA ASN A 176 -2.40 -11.94 -1.97
C ASN A 176 -1.13 -11.79 -1.11
N ASN A 177 -1.32 -11.77 0.20
CA ASN A 177 -0.26 -11.75 1.20
C ASN A 177 -0.44 -12.92 2.19
N GLN A 178 0.25 -12.88 3.33
CA GLN A 178 0.11 -13.87 4.41
C GLN A 178 -0.45 -13.24 5.70
N ILE A 179 -1.16 -12.12 5.59
CA ILE A 179 -1.56 -11.29 6.73
C ILE A 179 -2.54 -12.08 7.59
N ASN A 180 -2.15 -12.34 8.84
CA ASN A 180 -2.99 -13.02 9.83
C ASN A 180 -3.58 -12.06 10.87
N SER A 181 -3.04 -10.84 10.96
CA SER A 181 -3.53 -9.78 11.84
C SER A 181 -3.28 -8.40 11.24
N ILE A 182 -4.30 -7.54 11.31
CA ILE A 182 -4.24 -6.12 10.93
C ILE A 182 -5.14 -5.33 11.88
N ASN A 183 -4.61 -4.25 12.46
CA ASN A 183 -5.38 -3.37 13.33
C ASN A 183 -5.95 -2.19 12.54
N LEU A 184 -7.28 -2.13 12.41
CA LEU A 184 -8.00 -1.02 11.79
C LEU A 184 -8.63 -0.05 12.80
N ASP A 185 -8.59 -0.36 14.10
CA ASP A 185 -9.25 0.45 15.14
C ASP A 185 -8.65 1.84 15.25
N ASP A 186 -7.34 1.96 15.03
CA ASP A 186 -6.62 3.23 15.10
C ASP A 186 -6.86 4.11 13.85
N LEU A 187 -7.42 3.55 12.78
CA LEU A 187 -7.68 4.25 11.52
C LEU A 187 -9.06 4.91 11.54
N LYS A 188 -9.22 5.96 12.37
CA LYS A 188 -10.53 6.60 12.60
C LYS A 188 -11.15 7.20 11.34
N ASP A 189 -10.34 7.62 10.39
CA ASP A 189 -10.80 8.22 9.13
C ASP A 189 -11.04 7.18 8.01
N LEU A 190 -10.58 5.94 8.18
CA LEU A 190 -10.80 4.88 7.19
C LEU A 190 -12.25 4.37 7.30
N LYS A 191 -13.07 4.68 6.30
CA LYS A 191 -14.51 4.34 6.29
C LYS A 191 -14.86 3.15 5.39
N LYS A 192 -13.95 2.74 4.53
CA LYS A 192 -14.24 1.81 3.43
C LYS A 192 -13.17 0.74 3.31
N LEU A 193 -13.61 -0.50 3.12
CA LEU A 193 -12.76 -1.56 2.58
C LEU A 193 -13.00 -1.64 1.07
N SER A 194 -11.99 -1.21 0.31
CA SER A 194 -12.06 -1.16 -1.16
C SER A 194 -12.02 -2.54 -1.79
N VAL A 195 -12.34 -2.63 -3.09
CA VAL A 195 -12.35 -3.89 -3.85
C VAL A 195 -11.07 -4.70 -3.60
N GLY A 196 -11.22 -5.96 -3.17
CA GLY A 196 -10.11 -6.91 -2.97
C GLY A 196 -9.02 -6.49 -1.98
N VAL A 197 -9.20 -5.41 -1.20
CA VAL A 197 -8.11 -4.76 -0.44
C VAL A 197 -7.35 -5.71 0.49
N LEU A 198 -8.05 -6.66 1.12
CA LEU A 198 -7.48 -7.67 2.01
C LEU A 198 -7.73 -9.10 1.51
N ALA A 199 -8.11 -9.28 0.24
CA ALA A 199 -8.37 -10.61 -0.30
C ALA A 199 -7.10 -11.48 -0.35
N LYS A 200 -7.30 -12.80 -0.26
CA LYS A 200 -6.23 -13.81 -0.35
C LYS A 200 -5.15 -13.58 0.71
N ASN A 201 -5.58 -13.54 1.96
CA ASN A 201 -4.75 -13.41 3.16
C ASN A 201 -5.04 -14.57 4.13
N ARG A 202 -4.66 -14.42 5.40
CA ARG A 202 -4.83 -15.45 6.45
C ARG A 202 -5.63 -14.94 7.64
N LEU A 203 -6.44 -13.89 7.47
CA LEU A 203 -7.22 -13.29 8.55
C LEU A 203 -8.28 -14.27 9.06
N THR A 204 -8.37 -14.40 10.38
CA THR A 204 -9.41 -15.17 11.08
C THR A 204 -10.43 -14.28 11.75
N THR A 205 -10.03 -13.04 12.09
CA THR A 205 -10.84 -11.99 12.68
C THR A 205 -10.39 -10.63 12.14
N ILE A 206 -11.28 -9.65 12.14
CA ILE A 206 -10.95 -8.26 11.81
C ILE A 206 -11.90 -7.34 12.57
N ASN A 207 -11.37 -6.23 13.10
CA ASN A 207 -12.20 -5.21 13.70
C ASN A 207 -12.65 -4.21 12.63
N LEU A 208 -13.97 -4.02 12.51
CA LEU A 208 -14.58 -3.16 11.51
C LEU A 208 -15.16 -1.86 12.07
N ASN A 209 -14.97 -1.54 13.35
CA ASN A 209 -15.61 -0.43 14.07
C ASN A 209 -15.72 0.93 13.33
N ASN A 210 -14.72 1.27 12.50
CA ASN A 210 -14.65 2.54 11.76
C ASN A 210 -15.22 2.45 10.33
N ILE A 211 -15.51 1.24 9.84
CA ILE A 211 -15.93 0.94 8.48
C ILE A 211 -17.45 1.08 8.36
N ASN A 212 -17.91 1.70 7.27
CA ASN A 212 -19.34 1.76 6.91
C ASN A 212 -19.64 1.11 5.55
N THR A 213 -18.61 0.89 4.72
CA THR A 213 -18.72 0.35 3.37
C THR A 213 -17.72 -0.78 3.14
N ILE A 214 -18.18 -1.92 2.62
CA ILE A 214 -17.35 -3.05 2.21
C ILE A 214 -17.61 -3.37 0.74
N GLU A 215 -16.60 -3.22 -0.11
CA GLU A 215 -16.71 -3.46 -1.55
C GLU A 215 -16.49 -4.93 -1.93
N GLU A 216 -16.63 -5.22 -3.22
CA GLU A 216 -16.51 -6.57 -3.78
C GLU A 216 -15.17 -7.23 -3.44
N SER A 217 -15.21 -8.51 -3.08
CA SER A 217 -14.04 -9.33 -2.75
C SER A 217 -13.15 -8.80 -1.62
N ALA A 218 -13.52 -7.73 -0.91
CA ALA A 218 -12.62 -7.05 0.04
C ALA A 218 -12.02 -7.98 1.10
N LEU A 219 -12.74 -9.03 1.49
CA LEU A 219 -12.35 -10.02 2.50
C LEU A 219 -12.27 -11.45 1.95
N ALA A 220 -12.39 -11.64 0.63
CA ALA A 220 -12.41 -12.96 0.00
C ALA A 220 -11.12 -13.75 0.26
N LEU A 221 -11.22 -15.09 0.24
CA LEU A 221 -10.06 -15.99 0.37
C LEU A 221 -9.21 -15.73 1.64
N ASN A 222 -9.88 -15.42 2.76
CA ASN A 222 -9.29 -15.40 4.10
C ASN A 222 -9.69 -16.68 4.88
N LYS A 223 -9.48 -16.70 6.19
CA LYS A 223 -9.76 -17.85 7.08
C LYS A 223 -10.87 -17.53 8.12
N PHE A 224 -11.80 -16.65 7.77
CA PHE A 224 -12.93 -16.31 8.64
C PHE A 224 -13.85 -17.52 8.82
N VAL A 225 -14.12 -17.87 10.08
CA VAL A 225 -15.22 -18.78 10.43
C VAL A 225 -16.49 -17.99 10.72
N ASN A 226 -16.34 -16.91 11.48
CA ASN A 226 -17.42 -16.00 11.83
C ASN A 226 -16.97 -14.57 11.54
N LEU A 227 -17.90 -13.73 11.09
CA LEU A 227 -17.69 -12.28 11.01
C LEU A 227 -18.97 -11.56 11.44
N GLU A 228 -18.81 -10.48 12.19
CA GLU A 228 -19.91 -9.60 12.57
C GLU A 228 -19.80 -8.27 11.81
N LEU A 229 -20.90 -7.88 11.15
CA LEU A 229 -21.08 -6.57 10.56
C LEU A 229 -21.95 -5.74 11.50
N HIS A 230 -21.36 -4.70 12.11
CA HIS A 230 -22.07 -3.83 13.04
C HIS A 230 -23.12 -2.95 12.33
N ASP A 231 -23.97 -2.30 13.12
CA ASP A 231 -25.11 -1.48 12.68
C ASP A 231 -24.74 -0.31 11.75
N LYS A 232 -23.56 0.30 11.95
CA LYS A 232 -23.06 1.39 11.10
C LYS A 232 -22.57 0.95 9.71
N ILE A 233 -22.47 -0.36 9.42
CA ILE A 233 -22.19 -0.84 8.07
C ILE A 233 -23.48 -0.77 7.27
N SER A 234 -23.62 0.30 6.47
CA SER A 234 -24.81 0.54 5.66
C SER A 234 -24.72 -0.04 4.26
N ASN A 235 -23.50 -0.35 3.79
CA ASN A 235 -23.28 -0.90 2.45
C ASN A 235 -22.24 -2.02 2.50
N ALA A 236 -22.59 -3.22 2.05
CA ALA A 236 -21.63 -4.28 1.80
C ALA A 236 -22.00 -4.98 0.50
N SER A 237 -21.01 -5.22 -0.36
CA SER A 237 -21.20 -6.02 -1.56
C SER A 237 -21.66 -7.42 -1.19
N GLU A 238 -22.66 -7.96 -1.90
CA GLU A 238 -23.03 -9.37 -1.78
C GLU A 238 -21.86 -10.31 -2.11
N LYS A 239 -20.83 -9.82 -2.81
CA LYS A 239 -19.62 -10.54 -3.18
C LYS A 239 -18.44 -10.27 -2.23
N LEU A 240 -18.65 -9.79 -1.00
CA LEU A 240 -17.56 -9.45 -0.07
C LEU A 240 -16.56 -10.59 0.21
N PHE A 241 -17.01 -11.85 0.09
CA PHE A 241 -16.18 -13.06 0.22
C PHE A 241 -15.97 -13.82 -1.10
N PHE A 242 -16.55 -13.36 -2.20
CA PHE A 242 -16.46 -14.02 -3.50
C PHE A 242 -15.14 -13.65 -4.19
N TYR A 243 -14.57 -14.56 -4.97
CA TYR A 243 -13.45 -14.26 -5.87
C TYR A 243 -13.60 -15.12 -7.13
N GLU A 244 -13.55 -14.47 -8.29
CA GLU A 244 -13.80 -15.14 -9.56
C GLU A 244 -12.78 -16.27 -9.82
N GLY A 245 -13.26 -17.43 -10.28
CA GLY A 245 -12.43 -18.58 -10.61
C GLY A 245 -11.99 -19.46 -9.43
N GLN A 246 -12.49 -19.25 -8.21
CA GLN A 246 -12.20 -20.11 -7.04
C GLN A 246 -13.47 -20.80 -6.54
N GLN A 247 -13.46 -22.14 -6.51
CA GLN A 247 -14.66 -22.95 -6.25
C GLN A 247 -14.78 -23.47 -4.80
N ASN A 248 -13.77 -23.29 -3.94
CA ASN A 248 -13.70 -23.92 -2.61
C ASN A 248 -13.35 -22.96 -1.46
N SER A 249 -13.87 -21.73 -1.47
CA SER A 249 -13.71 -20.83 -0.31
C SER A 249 -14.66 -21.23 0.83
N GLN A 250 -14.16 -21.19 2.05
CA GLN A 250 -14.91 -21.46 3.28
C GLN A 250 -16.16 -20.56 3.35
N VAL A 251 -17.30 -21.14 3.75
CA VAL A 251 -18.53 -20.38 4.02
C VAL A 251 -18.41 -19.71 5.39
N VAL A 252 -18.57 -18.38 5.42
CA VAL A 252 -18.48 -17.57 6.65
C VAL A 252 -19.85 -17.47 7.33
N ASN A 253 -19.91 -17.69 8.63
CA ASN A 253 -21.08 -17.33 9.44
C ASN A 253 -21.11 -15.81 9.62
N LEU A 254 -22.03 -15.14 8.94
CA LEU A 254 -22.10 -13.68 8.90
C LEU A 254 -23.25 -13.19 9.76
N LYS A 255 -22.92 -12.58 10.90
CA LYS A 255 -23.88 -11.85 11.72
C LYS A 255 -23.99 -10.42 11.19
N VAL A 256 -25.20 -9.95 10.92
CA VAL A 256 -25.43 -8.62 10.33
C VAL A 256 -26.41 -7.84 11.20
N ASN A 257 -25.92 -6.82 11.90
CA ASN A 257 -26.72 -6.04 12.85
C ASN A 257 -27.52 -4.92 12.17
N ASN A 258 -27.13 -4.50 10.96
CA ASN A 258 -27.91 -3.55 10.16
C ASN A 258 -29.04 -4.30 9.43
N GLN A 259 -30.30 -4.05 9.82
CA GLN A 259 -31.46 -4.78 9.30
C GLN A 259 -31.64 -4.66 7.77
N LYS A 260 -31.47 -3.46 7.21
CA LYS A 260 -31.59 -3.26 5.76
C LYS A 260 -30.51 -4.02 5.00
N LEU A 261 -29.28 -4.01 5.52
CA LEU A 261 -28.19 -4.79 4.94
C LEU A 261 -28.42 -6.30 5.08
N LYS A 262 -28.93 -6.76 6.23
CA LYS A 262 -29.29 -8.17 6.46
C LYS A 262 -30.29 -8.65 5.40
N GLU A 263 -31.36 -7.89 5.17
CA GLU A 263 -32.36 -8.20 4.14
C GLU A 263 -31.78 -8.21 2.72
N PHE A 264 -30.93 -7.23 2.38
CA PHE A 264 -30.22 -7.18 1.10
C PHE A 264 -29.38 -8.45 0.87
N LEU A 265 -28.53 -8.82 1.82
CA LEU A 265 -27.65 -10.00 1.71
C LEU A 265 -28.44 -11.31 1.71
N GLN A 266 -29.54 -11.40 2.46
CA GLN A 266 -30.44 -12.55 2.42
C GLN A 266 -31.11 -12.72 1.05
N ASN A 267 -31.49 -11.62 0.39
CA ASN A 267 -32.05 -11.68 -0.95
C ASN A 267 -31.00 -12.06 -2.00
N ALA A 268 -29.76 -11.57 -1.85
CA ALA A 268 -28.65 -11.98 -2.71
C ALA A 268 -28.40 -13.50 -2.63
N LEU A 269 -28.43 -14.09 -1.43
CA LEU A 269 -28.29 -15.54 -1.23
C LEU A 269 -29.38 -16.37 -1.91
N LYS A 270 -30.61 -15.84 -2.06
CA LYS A 270 -31.69 -16.53 -2.80
C LYS A 270 -31.42 -16.57 -4.30
N ASN A 271 -30.75 -15.55 -4.83
CA ASN A 271 -30.48 -15.40 -6.25
C ASN A 271 -29.15 -16.04 -6.67
N ASN A 272 -28.22 -16.24 -5.72
CA ASN A 272 -26.89 -16.77 -5.99
C ASN A 272 -26.41 -17.67 -4.84
N ASN A 273 -26.44 -18.97 -5.06
CA ASN A 273 -25.98 -19.98 -4.09
C ASN A 273 -24.45 -20.11 -4.03
N ASN A 274 -23.70 -19.38 -4.86
CA ASN A 274 -22.22 -19.40 -4.88
C ASN A 274 -21.61 -18.30 -4.01
N LEU A 275 -22.41 -17.61 -3.19
CA LEU A 275 -21.90 -16.64 -2.23
C LEU A 275 -21.34 -17.38 -1.01
N HIS A 276 -20.14 -16.99 -0.56
CA HIS A 276 -19.38 -17.72 0.46
C HIS A 276 -19.69 -17.28 1.89
N TYR A 277 -20.98 -17.07 2.20
CA TYR A 277 -21.44 -16.80 3.56
C TYR A 277 -22.85 -17.33 3.78
N LYS A 278 -23.22 -17.49 5.05
CA LYS A 278 -24.60 -17.66 5.48
C LYS A 278 -24.92 -16.64 6.57
N ILE A 279 -26.14 -16.14 6.58
CA ILE A 279 -26.59 -15.21 7.61
C ILE A 279 -26.94 -15.98 8.87
N VAL A 280 -26.40 -15.54 10.00
CA VAL A 280 -26.70 -16.06 11.34
C VAL A 280 -27.23 -14.92 12.23
N ASP A 281 -27.84 -15.28 13.36
CA ASP A 281 -28.36 -14.34 14.35
C ASP A 281 -27.28 -13.83 15.32
#